data_AF-A0A2K3K6X5-F1
#
_entry.id   AF-A0A2K3K6X5-F1
#
_cell.length_a   1.000
_cell.length_b   1.000
_cell.length_c   1.000
_cell.angle_alpha   90.00
_cell.angle_beta   90.00
_cell.angle_gamma   90.00
#
_symmetry.space_group_name_H-M   'P 1'
#
loop_
_entity.id
_entity.type
_entity.pdbx_description
1 polymer ?
#
loop_
_entity_poly.entity_id
_entity_poly.type
_entity_poly.pdbx_seq_one_letter_code
_entity_poly.pdbx_strand_id
1 'polypeptide(L)'
;MLVGTAKALFMDEISTGLDSSTTFQVVQSVKQSVNLFNGTAVISLLQPPPETYDLFDDIILLSEGHIVYQGPCEHVLEFFASLGFMCPKRKSVADFLQEVTSMKDQEQYWAVRGKPYRFVTPREFAEAFESFHVGRNLGNELATQFDKSKSHPAALATNKYGTEKWQLFKACLSRELLLMKRNSFIYKFKLCQLAAMAIVTMTVFIRTEMHHDSVIDGGIYAGALF
;
A
#
# COMPACT_ATOMS: atom_id res chain seq x y z
N MET A 1 16.45 -5.99 7.77
CA MET A 1 16.39 -4.78 6.93
C MET A 1 15.61 -5.13 5.66
N LEU A 2 14.36 -4.68 5.51
CA LEU A 2 13.59 -4.80 4.24
C LEU A 2 14.13 -3.81 3.17
N VAL A 3 15.44 -3.58 3.17
CA VAL A 3 16.22 -2.62 2.35
C VAL A 3 16.15 -1.15 2.81
N GLY A 4 16.17 -0.86 4.12
CA GLY A 4 16.30 0.51 4.64
C GLY A 4 16.58 0.59 6.14
N THR A 5 17.10 1.74 6.61
CA THR A 5 17.23 2.06 8.06
C THR A 5 15.90 2.54 8.66
N ALA A 6 14.79 2.34 7.95
CA ALA A 6 13.47 2.75 8.39
C ALA A 6 13.06 1.95 9.63
N LYS A 7 12.67 2.68 10.68
CA LYS A 7 12.12 2.09 11.91
C LYS A 7 10.60 1.99 11.89
N ALA A 8 9.93 2.77 11.04
CA ALA A 8 8.49 2.71 10.83
C ALA A 8 8.20 2.09 9.46
N LEU A 9 7.35 1.07 9.44
CA LEU A 9 6.87 0.37 8.25
C LEU A 9 5.37 0.63 8.11
N PHE A 10 4.95 1.02 6.91
CA PHE A 10 3.54 1.20 6.57
C PHE A 10 3.24 0.25 5.42
N MET A 11 2.29 -0.65 5.62
CA MET A 11 1.97 -1.72 4.69
C MET A 11 0.46 -1.70 4.40
N ASP A 12 0.12 -1.56 3.13
CA ASP A 12 -1.27 -1.44 2.70
C ASP A 12 -1.73 -2.74 1.98
N GLU A 13 -2.86 -3.29 2.42
CA GLU A 13 -3.56 -4.44 1.83
C GLU A 13 -2.67 -5.66 1.54
N ILE A 14 -1.76 -6.01 2.45
CA ILE A 14 -0.77 -7.08 2.22
C ILE A 14 -1.38 -8.48 2.06
N SER A 15 -2.64 -8.68 2.42
CA SER A 15 -3.35 -9.95 2.26
C SER A 15 -3.95 -10.14 0.87
N THR A 16 -4.07 -9.08 0.05
CA THR A 16 -4.72 -9.15 -1.25
C THR A 16 -3.95 -10.04 -2.21
N GLY A 17 -4.59 -11.12 -2.65
CA GLY A 17 -3.98 -12.10 -3.57
C GLY A 17 -3.13 -13.18 -2.89
N LEU A 18 -3.11 -13.23 -1.55
CA LEU A 18 -2.50 -14.30 -0.78
C LEU A 18 -3.57 -15.23 -0.20
N ASP A 19 -3.19 -16.49 0.03
CA ASP A 19 -3.98 -17.40 0.86
C ASP A 19 -3.77 -17.08 2.36
N SER A 20 -4.66 -17.62 3.20
CA SER A 20 -4.64 -17.37 4.64
C SER A 20 -3.35 -17.82 5.31
N SER A 21 -2.76 -18.94 4.87
CA SER A 21 -1.54 -19.49 5.46
C SER A 21 -0.31 -18.65 5.12
N THR A 22 -0.19 -18.21 3.87
CA THR A 22 0.89 -17.30 3.45
C THR A 22 0.75 -15.94 4.13
N THR A 23 -0.46 -15.42 4.27
CA THR A 23 -0.72 -14.15 4.97
C THR A 23 -0.22 -14.22 6.42
N PHE A 24 -0.56 -15.29 7.15
CA PHE A 24 -0.06 -15.52 8.51
C PHE A 24 1.47 -15.53 8.57
N GLN A 25 2.13 -16.26 7.68
CA GLN A 25 3.60 -16.34 7.65
C GLN A 25 4.26 -14.98 7.36
N VAL A 26 3.67 -14.18 6.47
CA VAL A 26 4.15 -12.83 6.16
C VAL A 26 4.02 -11.93 7.39
N VAL A 27 2.84 -11.87 8.01
CA VAL A 27 2.60 -11.05 9.21
C VAL A 27 3.51 -11.49 10.37
N GLN A 28 3.68 -12.80 10.56
CA GLN A 28 4.59 -13.32 11.58
C GLN A 28 6.04 -12.91 11.33
N SER A 29 6.50 -12.95 10.07
CA SER A 29 7.85 -12.51 9.69
C SER A 29 8.05 -11.00 9.90
N VAL A 30 7.01 -10.20 9.65
CA VAL A 30 7.02 -8.76 9.93
C VAL A 30 7.09 -8.51 11.44
N LYS A 31 6.26 -9.19 12.24
CA LYS A 31 6.29 -9.09 13.71
C LYS A 31 7.67 -9.42 14.28
N GLN A 32 8.27 -10.52 13.84
CA GLN A 32 9.63 -10.89 14.25
C GLN A 32 10.65 -9.81 13.87
N SER A 33 10.57 -9.26 12.66
CA SER A 33 11.45 -8.20 12.21
C SER A 33 11.31 -6.93 13.07
N VAL A 34 10.08 -6.51 13.34
CA VAL A 34 9.77 -5.34 14.18
C VAL A 34 10.33 -5.51 15.59
N ASN A 35 10.14 -6.68 16.19
CA ASN A 35 10.64 -6.98 17.53
C ASN A 35 12.17 -7.03 17.59
N LEU A 36 12.84 -7.61 16.59
CA LEU A 36 14.30 -7.69 16.56
C LEU A 36 14.95 -6.32 16.36
N PHE A 37 14.34 -5.43 15.59
CA PHE A 37 14.91 -4.13 15.23
C PHE A 37 14.36 -2.97 16.07
N ASN A 38 13.48 -3.24 17.05
CA ASN A 38 12.73 -2.21 17.79
C ASN A 38 12.08 -1.19 16.84
N GLY A 39 11.39 -1.70 15.83
CA GLY A 39 10.64 -0.91 14.86
C GLY A 39 9.18 -0.75 15.26
N THR A 40 8.39 -0.20 14.33
CA THR A 40 6.93 -0.12 14.39
C THR A 40 6.40 -0.47 13.01
N ALA A 41 5.37 -1.31 12.93
CA ALA A 41 4.67 -1.59 11.68
C ALA A 41 3.19 -1.24 11.83
N VAL A 42 2.65 -0.53 10.84
CA VAL A 42 1.23 -0.28 10.67
C VAL A 42 0.80 -1.00 9.41
N ILE A 43 -0.14 -1.93 9.56
CA ILE A 43 -0.58 -2.82 8.50
C ILE A 43 -2.09 -2.69 8.35
N SER A 44 -2.58 -2.44 7.13
CA SER A 44 -4.01 -2.57 6.82
C SER A 44 -4.29 -4.01 6.35
N LEU A 45 -5.33 -4.62 6.92
CA LEU A 45 -5.78 -5.97 6.57
C LEU A 45 -7.28 -5.97 6.33
N LEU A 46 -7.71 -6.61 5.25
CA LEU A 46 -9.11 -6.90 5.00
C LEU A 46 -9.45 -8.28 5.57
N GLN A 47 -10.32 -8.31 6.59
CA GLN A 47 -10.85 -9.56 7.18
C GLN A 47 -9.79 -10.60 7.54
N PRO A 48 -8.83 -10.28 8.44
CA PRO A 48 -7.80 -11.23 8.82
C PRO A 48 -8.39 -12.47 9.50
N PRO A 49 -7.87 -13.67 9.20
CA PRO A 49 -8.17 -14.87 9.98
C PRO A 49 -7.83 -14.68 11.46
N PRO A 50 -8.50 -15.40 12.40
CA PRO A 50 -8.24 -15.28 13.83
C PRO A 50 -6.77 -15.42 14.20
N GLU A 51 -6.09 -16.41 13.61
CA GLU A 51 -4.66 -16.67 13.84
C GLU A 51 -3.78 -15.48 13.46
N THR A 52 -4.15 -14.74 12.41
CA THR A 52 -3.42 -13.55 11.98
C THR A 52 -3.77 -12.35 12.83
N TYR A 53 -5.03 -12.22 13.24
CA TYR A 53 -5.50 -11.18 14.17
C TYR A 53 -4.74 -11.25 15.51
N ASP A 54 -4.55 -12.45 16.05
CA ASP A 54 -3.85 -12.68 17.32
C ASP A 54 -2.35 -12.32 17.28
N LEU A 55 -1.79 -12.06 16.10
CA LEU A 55 -0.42 -11.55 15.97
C LEU A 55 -0.31 -10.05 16.24
N PHE A 56 -1.41 -9.29 16.27
CA PHE A 56 -1.36 -7.84 16.46
C PHE A 56 -1.42 -7.46 17.94
N ASP A 57 -0.61 -6.48 18.30
CA ASP A 57 -0.57 -5.95 19.68
C ASP A 57 -1.68 -4.90 19.87
N ASP A 58 -1.82 -3.99 18.89
CA ASP A 58 -2.85 -2.94 18.83
C ASP A 58 -3.69 -3.03 17.54
N ILE A 59 -4.93 -2.55 17.62
CA ILE A 59 -5.85 -2.40 16.49
C ILE A 59 -6.33 -0.94 16.37
N ILE A 60 -6.47 -0.49 15.12
CA ILE A 60 -7.13 0.76 14.76
C ILE A 60 -8.37 0.40 13.93
N LEU A 61 -9.55 0.66 14.45
CA LEU A 61 -10.82 0.43 13.77
C LEU A 61 -11.35 1.74 13.21
N LEU A 62 -11.43 1.82 11.89
CA LEU A 62 -11.95 2.96 11.15
C LEU A 62 -13.32 2.63 10.56
N SER A 63 -14.30 3.52 10.74
CA SER A 63 -15.62 3.41 10.10
C SER A 63 -16.15 4.79 9.74
N GLU A 64 -16.59 4.95 8.49
CA GLU A 64 -17.15 6.21 7.95
C GLU A 64 -16.31 7.46 8.28
N GLY A 65 -14.97 7.35 8.22
CA GLY A 65 -14.04 8.45 8.52
C GLY A 65 -13.79 8.74 10.00
N HIS A 66 -14.36 7.93 10.91
CA HIS A 66 -14.16 8.05 12.35
C HIS A 66 -13.29 6.91 12.88
N ILE A 67 -12.44 7.21 13.87
CA ILE A 67 -11.73 6.20 14.66
C ILE A 67 -12.70 5.71 15.74
N VAL A 68 -13.26 4.53 15.51
CA VAL A 68 -14.22 3.89 16.42
C VAL A 68 -13.50 3.33 17.65
N TYR A 69 -12.29 2.81 17.46
CA TYR A 69 -11.44 2.28 18.52
C TYR A 69 -9.96 2.33 18.10
N GLN A 70 -9.08 2.65 19.03
CA GLN A 70 -7.63 2.59 18.84
C GLN A 70 -6.94 2.10 20.13
N GLY A 71 -6.24 0.98 20.06
CA GLY A 71 -5.45 0.48 21.19
C GLY A 71 -5.35 -1.04 21.24
N PRO A 72 -5.05 -1.62 22.41
CA PRO A 72 -4.74 -3.05 22.52
C PRO A 72 -5.89 -3.95 22.07
N CYS A 73 -5.54 -5.04 21.41
CA CYS A 73 -6.51 -6.05 20.94
C CYS A 73 -7.32 -6.68 22.10
N GLU A 74 -6.77 -6.70 23.31
CA GLU A 74 -7.40 -7.29 24.50
C GLU A 74 -8.65 -6.52 24.98
N HIS A 75 -8.62 -5.18 24.88
CA HIS A 75 -9.69 -4.32 25.39
C HIS A 75 -10.78 -4.01 24.36
N VAL A 76 -10.63 -4.43 23.10
CA VAL A 76 -11.60 -4.09 22.04
C VAL A 76 -12.97 -4.70 22.32
N LEU A 77 -13.01 -5.97 22.77
CA LEU A 77 -14.26 -6.65 23.10
C LEU A 77 -14.92 -6.05 24.34
N GLU A 78 -14.13 -5.63 25.32
CA GLU A 78 -14.61 -4.93 26.51
C GLU A 78 -15.27 -3.59 26.16
N PHE A 79 -14.65 -2.84 25.24
CA PHE A 79 -15.21 -1.58 24.74
C PHE A 79 -16.59 -1.78 24.12
N PHE A 80 -16.74 -2.70 23.17
CA PHE A 80 -18.04 -2.98 22.55
C PHE A 80 -19.06 -3.57 23.55
N ALA A 81 -18.61 -4.41 24.48
CA ALA A 81 -19.46 -4.94 25.55
C ALA A 81 -20.00 -3.83 26.47
N SER A 82 -19.20 -2.81 26.77
CA SER A 82 -19.63 -1.65 27.57
C SER A 82 -20.77 -0.85 26.90
N LEU A 83 -20.85 -0.93 25.57
CA LEU A 83 -21.89 -0.30 24.76
C LEU A 83 -23.08 -1.23 24.48
N GLY A 84 -23.04 -2.47 24.97
CA GLY A 84 -24.13 -3.43 24.84
C GLY A 84 -24.01 -4.41 23.67
N PHE A 85 -22.87 -4.42 22.97
CA PHE A 85 -22.60 -5.32 21.85
C PHE A 85 -21.68 -6.46 22.27
N MET A 86 -22.09 -7.70 22.05
CA MET A 86 -21.32 -8.90 22.43
C MET A 86 -20.94 -9.71 21.22
N CYS A 87 -19.66 -10.08 21.13
CA CYS A 87 -19.17 -10.98 20.10
C CYS A 87 -19.64 -12.43 20.36
N PRO A 88 -20.27 -13.11 19.38
CA PRO A 88 -20.64 -14.52 19.48
C PRO A 88 -19.40 -15.42 19.55
N LYS A 89 -19.47 -16.53 20.32
CA LYS A 89 -18.33 -17.47 20.51
C LYS A 89 -17.79 -18.13 19.25
N ARG A 90 -18.59 -18.23 18.19
CA ARG A 90 -18.23 -18.90 16.92
C ARG A 90 -17.74 -17.93 15.85
N LYS A 91 -17.76 -16.62 16.13
CA LYS A 91 -17.41 -15.59 15.17
C LYS A 91 -16.00 -15.08 15.46
N SER A 92 -15.24 -14.75 14.41
CA SER A 92 -13.94 -14.11 14.59
C SER A 92 -14.12 -12.69 15.12
N VAL A 93 -13.16 -12.22 15.92
CA VAL A 93 -13.19 -10.84 16.42
C VAL A 93 -13.10 -9.84 15.27
N ALA A 94 -12.25 -10.11 14.28
CA ALA A 94 -12.11 -9.26 13.10
C ALA A 94 -13.43 -9.08 12.33
N ASP A 95 -14.19 -10.17 12.09
CA ASP A 95 -15.49 -10.10 11.42
C ASP A 95 -16.52 -9.37 12.27
N PHE A 96 -16.53 -9.61 13.58
CA PHE A 96 -17.40 -8.89 14.52
C PHE A 96 -17.15 -7.38 14.46
N LEU A 97 -15.88 -6.95 14.49
CA LEU A 97 -15.52 -5.53 14.47
C LEU A 97 -15.94 -4.82 13.19
N GLN A 98 -15.91 -5.51 12.05
CA GLN A 98 -16.41 -4.94 10.80
C GLN A 98 -17.93 -4.83 10.80
N GLU A 99 -18.63 -5.88 11.24
CA GLU A 99 -20.10 -5.92 11.18
C GLU A 99 -20.78 -5.09 12.27
N VAL A 100 -20.19 -4.96 13.46
CA VAL A 100 -20.78 -4.14 14.55
C VAL A 100 -20.83 -2.66 14.18
N THR A 101 -20.01 -2.20 13.24
CA THR A 101 -20.06 -0.84 12.71
C THR A 101 -20.99 -0.68 11.50
N SER A 102 -21.50 -1.79 10.94
CA SER A 102 -22.39 -1.82 9.78
C SER A 102 -23.86 -1.67 10.20
N MET A 103 -24.59 -0.75 9.57
CA MET A 103 -26.03 -0.55 9.82
C MET A 103 -26.87 -1.82 9.60
N LYS A 104 -26.46 -2.68 8.65
CA LYS A 104 -27.21 -3.90 8.29
C LYS A 104 -27.08 -4.99 9.34
N ASP A 105 -25.93 -5.06 10.00
CA ASP A 105 -25.49 -6.24 10.74
C ASP A 105 -25.37 -5.98 12.25
N GLN A 106 -25.37 -4.72 12.69
CA GLN A 106 -25.15 -4.33 14.09
C GLN A 106 -26.21 -4.91 15.05
N GLU A 107 -27.47 -5.03 14.63
CA GLU A 107 -28.57 -5.52 15.48
C GLU A 107 -28.33 -6.92 16.05
N GLN A 108 -27.69 -7.80 15.27
CA GLN A 108 -27.47 -9.20 15.67
C GLN A 108 -26.54 -9.35 16.89
N TYR A 109 -25.78 -8.29 17.21
CA TYR A 109 -24.82 -8.27 18.32
C TYR A 109 -25.38 -7.64 19.59
N TRP A 110 -26.58 -7.07 19.53
CA TRP A 110 -27.21 -6.42 20.67
C TRP A 110 -27.56 -7.44 21.76
N ALA A 111 -26.92 -7.29 22.93
CA ALA A 111 -27.06 -8.25 24.03
C ALA A 111 -27.78 -7.68 25.27
N VAL A 112 -28.15 -6.39 25.25
CA VAL A 112 -28.77 -5.74 26.40
C VAL A 112 -30.25 -6.13 26.53
N ARG A 113 -30.55 -6.94 27.55
CA ARG A 113 -31.94 -7.32 27.86
C ARG A 113 -32.73 -6.12 28.36
N GLY A 114 -33.93 -5.93 27.82
CA GLY A 114 -34.88 -4.90 28.28
C GLY A 114 -34.69 -3.50 27.67
N LYS A 115 -33.72 -3.30 26.77
CA LYS A 115 -33.59 -2.08 25.96
C LYS A 115 -33.80 -2.42 24.49
N PRO A 116 -34.66 -1.69 23.76
CA PRO A 116 -34.80 -1.87 22.33
C PRO A 116 -33.49 -1.50 21.64
N TYR A 117 -33.15 -2.25 20.59
CA TYR A 117 -32.01 -1.92 19.75
C TYR A 117 -32.23 -0.56 19.06
N ARG A 118 -31.18 0.24 19.01
CA ARG A 118 -31.08 1.45 18.19
C ARG A 118 -29.71 1.41 17.53
N PHE A 119 -29.67 1.73 16.24
CA PHE A 119 -28.41 1.86 15.53
C PHE A 119 -27.52 2.93 16.20
N VAL A 120 -26.34 2.51 16.64
CA VAL A 120 -25.27 3.35 17.16
C VAL A 120 -24.38 3.73 15.99
N THR A 121 -24.28 5.02 15.72
CA THR A 121 -23.49 5.52 14.57
C THR A 121 -21.99 5.41 14.85
N PRO A 122 -21.13 5.33 13.81
CA PRO A 122 -19.67 5.39 13.98
C PRO A 122 -19.19 6.60 14.80
N ARG A 123 -19.88 7.74 14.68
CA ARG A 123 -19.61 8.93 15.47
C ARG A 123 -19.91 8.72 16.96
N GLU A 124 -21.05 8.12 17.29
CA GLU A 124 -21.40 7.81 18.70
C GLU A 124 -20.39 6.83 19.31
N PHE A 125 -19.90 5.86 18.53
CA PHE A 125 -18.81 5.00 18.99
C PHE A 125 -17.52 5.79 19.25
N ALA A 126 -17.13 6.70 18.36
CA ALA A 126 -15.95 7.53 18.56
C ALA A 126 -16.06 8.42 19.81
N GLU A 127 -17.21 9.04 20.03
CA GLU A 127 -17.49 9.84 21.25
C GLU A 127 -17.44 8.96 22.51
N ALA A 128 -17.95 7.72 22.45
CA ALA A 128 -17.84 6.78 23.55
C ALA A 128 -16.38 6.35 23.80
N PHE A 129 -15.59 6.15 22.74
CA PHE A 129 -14.18 5.77 22.86
C PHE A 129 -13.36 6.83 23.60
N GLU A 130 -13.61 8.12 23.37
CA GLU A 130 -12.94 9.21 24.12
C GLU A 130 -13.17 9.14 25.63
N SER A 131 -14.32 8.60 26.08
CA SER A 131 -14.64 8.42 27.50
C SER A 131 -14.16 7.08 28.07
N PHE A 132 -13.94 6.08 27.21
CA PHE A 132 -13.39 4.78 27.59
C PHE A 132 -11.96 4.92 28.13
N HIS A 133 -11.53 4.03 29.03
CA HIS A 133 -10.22 4.18 29.69
C HIS A 133 -9.04 4.16 28.70
N VAL A 134 -9.12 3.33 27.64
CA VAL A 134 -8.09 3.28 26.58
C VAL A 134 -8.02 4.61 25.84
N GLY A 135 -9.15 5.15 25.40
CA GLY A 135 -9.19 6.44 24.69
C GLY A 135 -8.75 7.62 25.56
N ARG A 136 -9.12 7.63 26.84
CA ARG A 136 -8.63 8.64 27.80
C ARG A 136 -7.12 8.57 27.99
N ASN A 137 -6.56 7.37 28.16
CA ASN A 137 -5.12 7.18 28.31
C ASN A 137 -4.38 7.63 27.05
N LEU A 138 -4.86 7.22 25.87
CA LEU A 138 -4.31 7.64 24.58
C LEU A 138 -4.36 9.17 24.42
N GLY A 139 -5.49 9.80 24.77
CA GLY A 139 -5.64 11.26 24.74
C GLY A 139 -4.65 11.97 25.67
N ASN A 140 -4.43 11.42 26.87
CA ASN A 140 -3.43 11.95 27.80
C ASN A 140 -2.00 11.80 27.27
N GLU A 141 -1.66 10.65 26.70
CA GLU A 141 -0.35 10.42 26.08
C GLU A 141 -0.10 11.37 24.90
N LEU A 142 -1.08 11.55 24.03
CA LEU A 142 -0.99 12.48 22.89
C LEU A 142 -0.91 13.95 23.35
N ALA A 143 -1.53 14.30 24.48
CA ALA A 143 -1.44 15.63 25.06
C ALA A 143 -0.05 15.92 25.68
N THR A 144 0.66 14.89 26.13
CA THR A 144 2.05 15.08 26.60
C THR A 144 2.95 15.43 25.43
N GLN A 145 3.56 16.62 25.48
CA GLN A 145 4.50 17.03 24.43
C GLN A 145 5.69 16.08 24.38
N PHE A 146 5.92 15.50 23.21
CA PHE A 146 7.07 14.64 22.98
C PHE A 146 8.37 15.46 23.03
N ASP A 147 9.20 15.15 24.03
CA ASP A 147 10.50 15.80 24.22
C ASP A 147 11.51 15.29 23.19
N LYS A 148 11.77 16.12 22.17
CA LYS A 148 12.72 15.82 21.09
C LYS A 148 14.13 15.52 21.61
N SER A 149 14.52 16.02 22.79
CA SER A 149 15.85 15.77 23.37
C SER A 149 16.06 14.30 23.77
N LYS A 150 14.97 13.56 24.03
CA LYS A 150 15.01 12.13 24.36
C LYS A 150 15.06 11.23 23.12
N SER A 151 14.94 11.80 21.92
CA SER A 151 14.96 11.04 20.68
C SER A 151 16.37 10.66 20.27
N HIS A 152 16.58 9.41 19.87
CA HIS A 152 17.83 9.00 19.26
C HIS A 152 18.05 9.79 17.94
N PRO A 153 19.25 10.34 17.67
CA PRO A 153 19.51 11.16 16.48
C PRO A 153 19.20 10.46 15.15
N ALA A 154 19.32 9.14 15.12
CA ALA A 154 19.00 8.29 13.97
C ALA A 154 17.52 7.84 13.90
N ALA A 155 16.63 8.35 14.76
CA ALA A 155 15.21 7.97 14.77
C ALA A 155 14.44 8.56 13.57
N LEU A 156 14.83 9.76 13.11
CA LEU A 156 14.24 10.43 11.96
C LEU A 156 15.26 10.54 10.84
N ALA A 157 14.88 10.12 9.64
CA ALA A 157 15.69 10.33 8.45
C ALA A 157 15.76 11.84 8.16
N THR A 158 16.93 12.44 8.34
CA THR A 158 17.16 13.87 8.08
C THR A 158 17.32 14.18 6.60
N ASN A 159 17.73 13.18 5.80
CA ASN A 159 17.97 13.33 4.37
C ASN A 159 16.79 12.80 3.56
N LYS A 160 16.32 13.61 2.60
CA LYS A 160 15.25 13.24 1.67
C LYS A 160 15.60 12.05 0.76
N TYR A 161 16.89 11.87 0.47
CA TYR A 161 17.40 10.79 -0.39
C TYR A 161 18.48 10.01 0.34
N GLY A 162 18.47 8.67 0.18
CA GLY A 162 19.48 7.79 0.78
C GLY A 162 20.83 7.81 0.07
N THR A 163 20.89 8.27 -1.19
CA THR A 163 22.10 8.32 -2.01
C THR A 163 22.10 9.52 -2.97
N GLU A 164 23.23 9.76 -3.63
CA GLU A 164 23.37 10.84 -4.61
C GLU A 164 22.57 10.58 -5.90
N LYS A 165 22.06 11.65 -6.53
CA LYS A 165 21.26 11.56 -7.77
C LYS A 165 21.97 10.81 -8.90
N TRP A 166 23.28 10.97 -9.02
CA TRP A 166 24.08 10.29 -10.05
C TRP A 166 24.16 8.78 -9.83
N GLN A 167 24.28 8.36 -8.56
CA GLN A 167 24.28 6.95 -8.20
C GLN A 167 22.90 6.31 -8.46
N LEU A 168 21.82 7.03 -8.14
CA LEU A 168 20.46 6.61 -8.48
C LEU A 168 20.28 6.45 -9.99
N PHE A 169 20.74 7.42 -10.79
CA PHE A 169 20.68 7.35 -12.25
C PHE A 169 21.43 6.13 -12.79
N LYS A 170 22.68 5.89 -12.34
CA LYS A 170 23.48 4.73 -12.74
C LYS A 170 22.79 3.41 -12.36
N ALA A 171 22.22 3.34 -11.16
CA ALA A 171 21.48 2.16 -10.70
C ALA A 171 20.24 1.90 -11.56
N CYS A 172 19.42 2.92 -11.82
CA CYS A 172 18.24 2.84 -12.69
C CYS A 172 18.61 2.40 -14.12
N LEU A 173 19.67 2.99 -14.70
CA LEU A 173 20.14 2.63 -16.04
C LEU A 173 20.62 1.18 -16.09
N SER A 174 21.39 0.74 -15.09
CA SER A 174 21.87 -0.64 -15.03
C SER A 174 20.74 -1.66 -14.92
N ARG A 175 19.70 -1.35 -14.11
CA ARG A 175 18.50 -2.17 -13.97
C ARG A 175 17.74 -2.25 -15.30
N GLU A 176 17.56 -1.12 -15.97
CA GLU A 176 16.83 -1.07 -17.24
C GLU A 176 17.54 -1.86 -18.34
N LEU A 177 18.85 -1.67 -18.50
CA LEU A 177 19.65 -2.44 -19.46
C LEU A 177 19.59 -3.95 -19.19
N LEU A 178 19.58 -4.35 -17.91
CA LEU A 178 19.45 -5.75 -17.52
C LEU A 178 18.06 -6.30 -17.84
N LEU A 179 16.99 -5.53 -17.61
CA LEU A 179 15.62 -5.89 -17.98
C LEU A 179 15.46 -6.01 -19.50
N MET A 180 16.00 -5.05 -20.26
CA MET A 180 16.01 -5.07 -21.73
C MET A 180 16.75 -6.30 -22.27
N LYS A 181 17.90 -6.65 -21.67
CA LYS A 181 18.68 -7.83 -22.06
C LYS A 181 17.93 -9.13 -21.78
N ARG A 182 17.25 -9.24 -20.63
CA ARG A 182 16.45 -10.43 -20.27
C ARG A 182 15.20 -10.56 -21.15
N ASN A 183 14.51 -9.46 -21.44
CA ASN A 183 13.38 -9.43 -22.36
C ASN A 183 13.78 -9.02 -23.79
N SER A 184 14.87 -9.59 -24.30
CA SER A 184 15.46 -9.16 -25.59
C SER A 184 14.59 -9.46 -26.82
N PHE A 185 13.59 -10.33 -26.69
CA PHE A 185 12.74 -10.76 -27.81
C PHE A 185 12.02 -9.58 -28.47
N ILE A 186 11.34 -8.76 -27.68
CA ILE A 186 10.58 -7.59 -28.17
C ILE A 186 11.52 -6.60 -28.86
N TYR A 187 12.71 -6.38 -28.30
CA TYR A 187 13.69 -5.43 -28.84
C TYR A 187 14.30 -5.93 -30.16
N LYS A 188 14.64 -7.22 -30.25
CA LYS A 188 15.11 -7.83 -31.49
C LYS A 188 14.05 -7.77 -32.58
N PHE A 189 12.80 -8.09 -32.23
CA PHE A 189 11.68 -8.01 -33.17
C PHE A 189 11.47 -6.58 -33.69
N LYS A 190 11.45 -5.58 -32.80
CA LYS A 190 11.35 -4.16 -33.19
C LYS A 190 12.52 -3.73 -34.08
N LEU A 191 13.74 -4.18 -33.78
CA LEU A 191 14.92 -3.86 -34.60
C LEU A 191 14.78 -4.44 -36.01
N CYS A 192 14.35 -5.70 -36.14
CA CYS A 192 14.09 -6.33 -37.42
C CYS A 192 12.97 -5.62 -38.20
N GLN A 193 11.88 -5.25 -37.52
CA GLN A 193 10.78 -4.48 -38.12
C GLN A 193 11.28 -3.13 -38.65
N LEU A 194 12.08 -2.41 -37.86
CA LEU A 194 12.63 -1.11 -38.23
C LEU A 194 13.60 -1.24 -39.42
N ALA A 195 14.43 -2.27 -39.43
CA ALA A 195 15.30 -2.58 -40.56
C ALA A 195 14.50 -2.89 -41.84
N ALA A 196 13.41 -3.67 -41.73
CA ALA A 196 12.55 -3.97 -42.87
C ALA A 196 11.86 -2.70 -43.43
N MET A 197 11.31 -1.85 -42.55
CA MET A 197 10.72 -0.56 -42.96
C MET A 197 11.75 0.36 -43.61
N ALA A 198 12.99 0.40 -43.07
CA ALA A 198 14.08 1.18 -43.64
C ALA A 198 14.46 0.68 -45.03
N ILE A 199 14.51 -0.64 -45.26
CA ILE A 199 14.79 -1.22 -46.58
C ILE A 199 13.67 -0.87 -47.57
N VAL A 200 12.40 -1.03 -47.19
CA VAL A 200 11.26 -0.69 -48.07
C VAL A 200 11.29 0.79 -48.45
N THR A 201 11.53 1.67 -47.46
CA THR A 201 11.65 3.11 -47.69
C THR A 201 12.84 3.41 -48.62
N MET A 202 14.00 2.80 -48.36
CA MET A 202 15.19 2.94 -49.18
C MET A 202 14.90 2.53 -50.62
N THR A 203 14.22 1.40 -50.86
CA THR A 203 13.89 0.94 -52.23
C THR A 203 12.90 1.85 -52.96
N VAL A 204 11.94 2.45 -52.24
CA VAL A 204 10.96 3.38 -52.84
C VAL A 204 11.63 4.69 -53.26
N PHE A 205 12.59 5.17 -52.47
CA PHE A 205 13.30 6.42 -52.72
C PHE A 205 14.69 6.23 -53.35
N ILE A 206 15.05 4.99 -53.72
CA ILE A 206 16.30 4.71 -54.43
C ILE A 206 16.16 5.22 -55.88
N ARG A 207 16.74 6.38 -56.15
CA ARG A 207 16.93 6.89 -57.51
C ARG A 207 18.41 6.81 -57.85
N THR A 208 18.80 5.73 -58.53
CA THR A 208 20.19 5.49 -58.97
C THR A 208 20.55 6.26 -60.23
N GLU A 209 19.58 6.62 -61.07
CA GLU A 209 19.77 7.53 -62.22
C GLU A 209 18.57 8.48 -62.32
N MET A 210 18.83 9.77 -62.42
CA MET A 210 17.87 10.74 -62.94
C MET A 210 18.22 10.98 -64.40
N HIS A 211 17.29 10.69 -65.31
CA HIS A 211 17.47 11.02 -66.71
C HIS A 211 17.46 12.55 -66.85
N HIS A 212 18.35 13.10 -67.68
CA HIS A 212 18.55 14.55 -67.83
C HIS A 212 18.08 15.06 -69.19
N ASP A 213 17.39 14.22 -69.96
CA ASP A 213 17.19 14.43 -71.39
C ASP A 213 15.88 15.17 -71.72
N SER A 214 15.00 15.41 -70.73
CA SER A 214 13.72 16.13 -70.94
C SER A 214 13.46 17.23 -69.92
N VAL A 215 12.66 18.23 -70.32
CA VAL A 215 12.21 19.34 -69.46
C VAL A 215 11.32 18.83 -68.30
N ILE A 216 10.62 17.70 -68.50
CA ILE A 216 9.80 17.06 -67.47
C ILE A 216 10.70 16.48 -66.36
N ASP A 217 11.83 15.88 -66.74
CA ASP A 217 12.81 15.35 -65.79
C ASP A 217 13.48 16.48 -64.99
N GLY A 218 13.68 17.66 -65.60
CA GLY A 218 14.11 18.87 -64.91
C GLY A 218 13.14 19.33 -63.81
N GLY A 219 11.83 19.20 -64.03
CA GLY A 219 10.80 19.46 -63.03
C GLY A 219 10.81 18.45 -61.87
N ILE A 220 11.03 17.18 -62.19
CA ILE A 220 11.15 16.09 -61.19
C ILE A 220 12.44 16.22 -60.35
N TYR A 221 13.52 16.74 -60.94
CA TYR A 221 14.77 17.06 -60.24
C TYR A 221 14.60 18.24 -59.27
N ALA A 222 13.97 19.32 -59.72
CA ALA A 222 13.70 20.49 -58.86
C ALA A 222 12.77 20.14 -57.69
N GLY A 223 11.76 19.28 -57.91
CA GLY A 223 10.87 18.80 -56.84
C GLY A 223 11.47 17.76 -55.89
N ALA A 224 12.65 17.19 -56.20
CA ALA A 224 13.38 16.29 -55.30
C ALA A 224 14.43 17.02 -54.44
N LEU A 225 14.75 18.27 -54.78
CA LEU A 225 15.69 19.14 -54.06
C LEU A 225 15.01 19.99 -52.96
N PHE A 226 13.69 20.09 -52.99
CA PHE A 226 12.85 20.77 -51.99
C PHE A 226 11.94 19.76 -51.29
#